data_AF-A0A939VRL9-F1
#
_entry.id   AF-A0A939VRL9-F1
#
_cell.length_a   1.000
_cell.length_b   1.000
_cell.length_c   1.000
_cell.angle_alpha   90.00
_cell.angle_beta   90.00
_cell.angle_gamma   90.00
#
_symmetry.space_group_name_H-M   'P 1'
#
loop_
_entity.id
_entity.type
_entity.pdbx_description
1 polymer ?
#
loop_
_entity_poly.entity_id
_entity_poly.type
_entity_poly.pdbx_seq_one_letter_code
_entity_poly.pdbx_strand_id
1 'polypeptide(L)'
;MLLPALNNARNMARSIQCTGNLKQIGQALNMYLGDYNGYMMQYSQTFVKEGTVRWYWLLCTKGYLPRGKFSLNSDDRSIGTLNHPILCPSSAKYKNSNFTDYGLNVNLSYY
;
A
#
# COMPACT_ATOMS: atom_id res chain seq x y z
N MET A 1 14.34 -29.84 0.93
CA MET A 1 14.77 -28.74 0.06
C MET A 1 14.09 -28.90 -1.29
N LEU A 2 13.54 -27.82 -1.86
CA LEU A 2 12.86 -27.84 -3.17
C LEU A 2 13.86 -27.42 -4.25
N LEU A 3 13.86 -28.12 -5.39
CA LEU A 3 14.82 -27.97 -6.49
C LEU A 3 15.03 -26.49 -6.88
N PRO A 4 16.27 -26.08 -7.28
CA PRO A 4 16.60 -24.70 -7.64
C PRO A 4 15.60 -24.03 -8.60
N ALA A 5 15.08 -24.81 -9.55
CA ALA A 5 14.07 -24.38 -10.51
C ALA A 5 12.75 -23.89 -9.86
N LEU A 6 12.27 -24.58 -8.82
CA LEU A 6 11.02 -24.20 -8.14
C LEU A 6 11.17 -22.94 -7.28
N ASN A 7 12.35 -22.71 -6.71
CA ASN A 7 12.63 -21.46 -6.00
C ASN A 7 12.65 -20.27 -6.97
N ASN A 8 13.22 -20.44 -8.17
CA ASN A 8 13.23 -19.40 -9.20
C ASN A 8 11.80 -19.06 -9.68
N ALA A 9 10.98 -20.08 -9.95
CA ALA A 9 9.58 -19.87 -10.37
C ALA A 9 8.77 -19.08 -9.32
N ARG A 10 8.97 -19.36 -8.03
CA ARG A 10 8.30 -18.62 -6.94
C ARG A 10 8.75 -17.17 -6.86
N ASN A 11 10.04 -16.90 -7.02
CA ASN A 11 10.57 -15.54 -7.01
C ASN A 11 10.01 -14.73 -8.19
N MET A 12 9.92 -15.34 -9.37
CA MET A 12 9.31 -14.71 -10.54
C MET A 12 7.83 -14.39 -10.30
N ALA A 13 7.06 -15.33 -9.76
CA ALA A 13 5.64 -15.12 -9.46
C ALA A 13 5.41 -13.95 -8.48
N ARG A 14 6.25 -13.83 -7.44
CA ARG A 14 6.18 -12.70 -6.50
C ARG A 14 6.52 -11.37 -7.19
N SER A 15 7.51 -11.35 -8.09
CA SER A 15 7.85 -10.16 -8.87
C SER A 15 6.69 -9.70 -9.75
N ILE A 16 6.07 -10.62 -10.49
CA ILE A 16 4.88 -10.36 -11.31
C ILE A 16 3.76 -9.78 -10.47
N GLN A 17 3.51 -10.35 -9.29
CA GLN A 17 2.50 -9.84 -8.36
C GLN A 17 2.83 -8.41 -7.90
N CYS A 18 4.09 -8.10 -7.60
CA CYS A 18 4.49 -6.75 -7.23
C CYS A 18 4.27 -5.74 -8.36
N THR A 19 4.56 -6.10 -9.61
CA THR A 19 4.30 -5.20 -10.74
C THR A 19 2.79 -5.01 -10.97
N GLY A 20 2.00 -6.07 -10.82
CA GLY A 20 0.53 -5.99 -10.91
C GLY A 20 -0.08 -5.12 -9.82
N ASN A 21 0.44 -5.21 -8.61
CA ASN A 21 0.07 -4.36 -7.47
C ASN A 21 0.39 -2.89 -7.73
N LEU A 22 1.59 -2.58 -8.23
CA LEU A 22 1.99 -1.22 -8.59
C LEU A 22 1.06 -0.61 -9.64
N LYS A 23 0.68 -1.39 -10.66
CA LYS A 23 -0.27 -0.94 -11.68
C LYS A 23 -1.63 -0.58 -11.08
N GLN A 24 -2.17 -1.41 -10.18
CA GLN A 24 -3.44 -1.14 -9.49
C GLN A 24 -3.37 0.14 -8.66
N ILE A 25 -2.27 0.37 -7.94
CA ILE A 25 -2.05 1.61 -7.17
C ILE A 25 -2.01 2.81 -8.11
N GLY A 26 -1.25 2.74 -9.21
CA GLY A 26 -1.17 3.83 -10.19
C GLY A 26 -2.54 4.17 -10.79
N GLN A 27 -3.37 3.16 -11.08
CA GLN A 27 -4.75 3.39 -11.53
C GLN A 27 -5.61 4.06 -10.45
N ALA A 28 -5.53 3.59 -9.21
CA ALA A 28 -6.23 4.21 -8.08
C ALA A 28 -5.83 5.67 -7.85
N LEU A 29 -4.54 5.98 -7.97
CA LEU A 29 -4.05 7.35 -7.91
C LEU A 29 -4.62 8.22 -9.03
N ASN A 30 -4.64 7.73 -10.27
CA ASN A 30 -5.22 8.48 -11.39
C ASN A 30 -6.73 8.71 -11.24
N MET A 31 -7.47 7.71 -10.74
CA MET A 31 -8.91 7.87 -10.44
C MET A 31 -9.12 8.95 -9.36
N TYR A 32 -8.34 8.89 -8.27
CA TYR A 32 -8.39 9.93 -7.25
C TYR A 32 -8.07 11.31 -7.82
N LEU A 33 -7.02 11.45 -8.62
CA LEU A 33 -6.67 12.73 -9.24
C LEU A 33 -7.81 13.25 -10.13
N GLY A 34 -8.50 12.37 -10.86
CA GLY A 34 -9.68 12.73 -11.65
C GLY A 34 -10.82 13.29 -10.81
N ASP A 35 -11.13 12.63 -9.69
CA ASP A 35 -12.24 13.02 -8.81
C ASP A 35 -11.95 14.27 -7.97
N TYR A 36 -10.67 14.56 -7.70
CA TYR A 36 -10.23 15.66 -6.85
C TYR A 36 -9.45 16.74 -7.63
N ASN A 37 -9.84 17.06 -8.88
CA ASN A 37 -9.29 18.17 -9.68
C ASN A 37 -7.75 18.18 -9.78
N GLY A 38 -7.11 17.02 -9.76
CA GLY A 38 -5.65 16.88 -9.81
C GLY A 38 -4.93 17.17 -8.50
N TYR A 39 -5.64 17.48 -7.41
CA TYR A 39 -5.02 17.64 -6.10
C TYR A 39 -4.44 16.30 -5.64
N MET A 40 -3.16 16.31 -5.24
CA MET A 40 -2.54 15.12 -4.66
C MET A 40 -2.99 14.90 -3.21
N MET A 41 -3.03 13.65 -2.80
CA MET A 41 -3.24 13.32 -1.39
C MET A 41 -2.00 13.69 -0.59
N GLN A 42 -2.21 14.21 0.61
CA GLN A 42 -1.17 14.33 1.62
C GLN A 42 -0.61 12.95 1.97
N TYR A 43 0.71 12.85 2.13
CA TYR A 43 1.37 11.59 2.53
C TYR A 43 0.81 11.02 3.83
N SER A 44 0.52 11.90 4.79
CA SER A 44 -0.14 11.57 6.04
C SER A 44 -0.95 12.76 6.55
N GLN A 45 -2.15 12.49 7.05
CA GLN A 45 -3.02 13.48 7.68
C GLN A 45 -3.23 13.08 9.14
N THR A 46 -3.02 14.02 10.07
CA THR A 46 -3.28 13.78 11.49
C THR A 46 -4.64 14.35 11.85
N PHE A 47 -5.57 13.48 12.22
CA PHE A 47 -6.88 13.87 12.70
C PHE A 47 -6.87 13.90 14.23
N VAL A 48 -7.31 15.02 14.81
CA VAL A 48 -7.24 15.32 16.26
C VAL A 48 -7.84 14.20 17.13
N LYS A 49 -8.84 13.46 16.61
CA LYS A 49 -9.54 12.39 17.32
C LYS A 49 -9.23 10.96 16.83
N GLU A 50 -8.63 10.80 15.66
CA GLU A 50 -8.52 9.49 14.97
C GLU A 50 -7.06 9.06 14.71
N GLY A 51 -6.10 9.90 15.09
CA GLY A 51 -4.68 9.64 14.87
C GLY A 51 -4.23 9.97 13.44
N THR A 52 -3.04 9.46 13.07
CA THR A 52 -2.45 9.73 11.75
C THR A 52 -2.89 8.70 10.72
N VAL A 53 -3.59 9.17 9.70
CA VAL A 53 -4.00 8.41 8.52
C VAL A 53 -2.96 8.59 7.43
N ARG A 54 -2.52 7.50 6.80
CA ARG A 54 -1.59 7.53 5.67
C ARG A 54 -2.33 7.61 4.34
N TRP A 55 -1.69 8.16 3.31
CA TRP A 55 -2.24 8.37 1.96
C TRP A 55 -2.99 7.15 1.41
N TYR A 56 -2.46 5.95 1.65
CA TYR A 56 -3.06 4.74 1.10
C TYR A 56 -4.37 4.34 1.76
N TRP A 57 -4.52 4.67 3.04
CA TRP A 57 -5.73 4.39 3.77
C TRP A 57 -6.87 5.27 3.23
N LEU A 58 -6.54 6.48 2.78
CA LEU A 58 -7.49 7.34 2.06
C LEU A 58 -7.99 6.68 0.78
N LEU A 59 -7.10 6.10 -0.04
CA LEU A 59 -7.52 5.37 -1.24
C LEU A 59 -8.42 4.17 -0.94
N CYS A 60 -8.15 3.43 0.13
CA CYS A 60 -8.98 2.30 0.55
C CYS A 60 -10.35 2.76 1.09
N THR A 61 -10.39 3.84 1.87
CA THR A 61 -11.63 4.35 2.48
C THR A 61 -12.55 5.02 1.47
N LYS A 62 -11.97 5.67 0.46
CA LYS A 62 -12.70 6.25 -0.67
C LYS A 62 -13.08 5.23 -1.75
N GLY A 63 -12.62 3.98 -1.62
CA GLY A 63 -13.01 2.88 -2.50
C GLY A 63 -12.20 2.75 -3.79
N TYR A 64 -11.13 3.51 -3.97
CA TYR A 64 -10.23 3.39 -5.13
C TYR A 64 -9.34 2.15 -5.06
N LEU A 65 -9.06 1.67 -3.85
CA LEU A 65 -8.37 0.41 -3.61
C LEU A 65 -9.25 -0.53 -2.78
N PRO A 66 -9.15 -1.85 -2.99
CA PRO A 66 -9.88 -2.80 -2.19
C PRO A 66 -9.44 -2.67 -0.73
N ARG A 67 -10.39 -2.49 0.18
CA ARG A 67 -10.13 -2.52 1.62
C ARG A 67 -9.79 -3.97 1.99
N GLY A 68 -8.50 -4.27 2.19
CA GLY A 68 -8.10 -5.53 2.81
C GLY A 68 -8.74 -5.68 4.19
N LYS A 69 -8.71 -6.90 4.76
CA LYS A 69 -9.18 -7.12 6.13
C LYS A 69 -8.31 -6.32 7.11
N PHE A 70 -8.73 -5.11 7.43
CA PHE A 70 -8.09 -4.27 8.43
C PHE A 70 -8.65 -4.69 9.79
N SER A 71 -7.82 -5.33 10.62
CA SER A 71 -8.18 -5.49 12.02
C SER A 71 -8.01 -4.15 12.70
N LEU A 72 -9.11 -3.47 13.04
CA LEU A 72 -9.13 -2.23 13.82
C LEU A 72 -8.87 -2.47 15.32
N ASN A 73 -8.42 -3.66 15.71
CA ASN A 73 -8.23 -4.00 17.13
C ASN A 73 -6.79 -3.73 17.55
N SER A 74 -6.63 -2.59 18.23
CA SER A 74 -5.66 -2.26 19.30
C SER A 74 -4.18 -2.59 19.07
N ASP A 75 -3.37 -1.54 19.09
CA ASP A 75 -1.90 -1.50 19.16
C ASP A 75 -1.11 -1.98 17.95
N ASP A 76 -1.71 -2.72 17.03
CA ASP A 76 -1.04 -3.12 15.81
C ASP A 76 -1.22 -2.04 14.71
N ARG A 77 -0.39 -0.98 14.77
CA ARG A 77 -0.13 -0.09 13.62
C ARG A 77 0.51 -0.85 12.45
N SER A 78 0.92 -2.10 12.70
CA SER A 78 1.31 -3.04 11.68
C SER A 78 0.12 -3.29 10.76
N ILE A 79 0.37 -3.13 9.48
CA ILE A 79 -0.48 -3.56 8.38
C ILE A 79 -0.55 -5.10 8.44
N GLY A 80 -1.27 -5.61 9.43
CA GLY A 80 -1.44 -7.00 9.75
C GLY A 80 -2.59 -7.55 8.91
N THR A 81 -2.28 -7.94 7.68
CA THR A 81 -2.44 -9.32 7.20
C THR A 81 -2.56 -9.36 5.68
N LEU A 82 -1.60 -10.11 5.11
CA LEU A 82 -1.46 -10.66 3.76
C LEU A 82 -2.46 -10.22 2.67
N ASN A 83 -1.88 -9.79 1.55
CA ASN A 83 -2.52 -9.63 0.23
C ASN A 83 -3.26 -8.30 -0.01
N HIS A 84 -2.88 -7.23 0.68
CA HIS A 84 -3.26 -5.90 0.20
C HIS A 84 -2.40 -5.52 -1.01
N PRO A 85 -2.95 -4.94 -2.09
CA PRO A 85 -2.17 -4.46 -3.24
C PRO A 85 -1.08 -3.46 -2.89
N ILE A 86 -1.08 -2.92 -1.67
CA ILE A 86 -0.05 -1.98 -1.21
C ILE A 86 1.20 -2.63 -0.64
N LEU A 87 1.17 -3.96 -0.52
CA LEU A 87 2.32 -4.73 -0.11
C LEU A 87 2.84 -5.54 -1.28
N CYS A 88 4.15 -5.51 -1.48
CA CYS A 88 4.87 -6.32 -2.44
C CYS A 88 5.36 -7.59 -1.71
N PRO A 89 4.93 -8.80 -2.10
CA PRO A 89 5.39 -10.03 -1.45
C PRO A 89 6.89 -10.30 -1.60
N SER A 90 7.59 -9.59 -2.49
CA SER A 90 9.04 -9.64 -2.64
C SER A 90 9.79 -8.64 -1.77
N SER A 91 9.12 -7.68 -1.13
CA SER A 91 9.78 -6.69 -0.30
C SER A 91 10.33 -7.32 0.98
N ALA A 92 11.40 -6.72 1.52
CA ALA A 92 11.86 -7.07 2.84
C ALA A 92 10.80 -6.67 3.87
N LYS A 93 10.27 -7.64 4.61
CA LYS A 93 9.41 -7.36 5.77
C LYS A 93 10.24 -6.59 6.79
N TYR A 94 10.06 -5.27 6.87
CA TYR A 94 10.67 -4.50 7.94
C TYR A 94 9.92 -4.78 9.24
N LYS A 95 10.58 -5.46 10.18
CA LYS A 95 10.10 -5.53 11.57
C LYS A 95 10.00 -4.09 12.09
N ASN A 96 8.81 -3.69 12.52
CA ASN A 96 8.51 -2.38 13.13
C ASN A 96 8.44 -1.18 12.19
N SER A 97 8.29 -1.40 10.88
CA SER A 97 8.08 -0.28 9.95
C SER A 97 6.67 -0.25 9.40
N ASN A 98 6.04 0.91 9.53
CA ASN A 98 4.75 1.24 8.92
C ASN A 98 4.90 1.68 7.45
N PHE A 99 6.08 1.51 6.84
CA PHE A 99 6.30 1.83 5.44
C PHE A 99 5.65 0.77 4.57
N THR A 100 4.78 1.22 3.67
CA THR A 100 4.25 0.41 2.59
C THR A 100 5.34 0.16 1.56
N ASP A 101 5.26 -0.97 0.87
CA ASP A 101 6.26 -1.35 -0.14
C ASP A 101 6.24 -0.42 -1.35
N TYR A 102 5.09 0.22 -1.58
CA TYR A 102 4.94 1.31 -2.54
C TYR A 102 4.78 2.61 -1.75
N GLY A 103 5.71 3.54 -1.95
CA GLY A 103 5.69 4.86 -1.32
C GLY A 103 5.11 5.93 -2.24
N LEU A 104 4.56 6.97 -1.65
CA LEU A 104 4.28 8.23 -2.33
C LEU A 104 5.40 9.22 -1.95
N ASN A 105 5.89 9.99 -2.92
CA ASN A 105 6.89 11.03 -2.62
C ASN A 105 6.25 12.10 -1.74
N VAL A 106 6.76 12.25 -0.53
CA VAL A 106 6.23 13.18 0.48
C VAL A 106 6.31 14.63 0.00
N ASN A 107 7.32 14.99 -0.78
CA ASN A 107 7.48 16.35 -1.31
C ASN A 107 6.43 16.71 -2.36
N LEU A 108 5.82 15.72 -3.03
CA LEU A 108 4.73 15.95 -3.99
C LEU A 108 3.36 16.07 -3.29
N SER A 109 3.30 15.82 -1.98
CA SER A 109 2.05 15.73 -1.21
C SER A 109 1.71 16.97 -0.39
N TYR A 110 2.53 18.01 -0.46
CA TYR A 110 2.42 19.25 0.34
C TYR A 110 1.88 20.47 -0.43
N TYR A 111 1.34 20.28 -1.64
CA TYR A 111 0.73 21.35 -2.44
C TYR A 111 -0.78 21.41 -2.25
#